data_AF-A0A2S2QYC4-F1
#
_entry.id   AF-A0A2S2QYC4-F1
#
_cell.length_a   1.000
_cell.length_b   1.000
_cell.length_c   1.000
_cell.angle_alpha   90.00
_cell.angle_beta   90.00
_cell.angle_gamma   90.00
#
_symmetry.space_group_name_H-M   'P 1'
#
loop_
_entity.id
_entity.type
_entity.pdbx_description
1 polymer ?
#
loop_
_entity_poly.entity_id
_entity_poly.type
_entity_poly.pdbx_seq_one_letter_code
_entity_poly.pdbx_strand_id
1 'polypeptide(L)'
;MRLTCPESLFRVTIFNRTLDILINQISKRFSSFHELMLNFTCLQPSFLTSATDLELLNEATKLVNKYDKDISKTFTSKILAVRSTLKNQISQLNSTRDLAQLLMVKNHSLTASFPEVCTALLLFLTIPVTSASAERSFSKLKIIKGYLRSTMMQDRLSGLALISIE
;
A
#
# COMPACT_ATOMS: atom_id res chain seq x y z
N MET A 1 -41.21 -21.45 0.82
CA MET A 1 -41.84 -20.48 -0.11
C MET A 1 -41.11 -20.58 -1.43
N ARG A 2 -41.67 -21.28 -2.43
CA ARG A 2 -41.01 -21.54 -3.71
C ARG A 2 -40.83 -20.20 -4.45
N LEU A 3 -39.60 -19.85 -4.81
CA LEU A 3 -39.30 -18.72 -5.69
C LEU A 3 -39.84 -19.07 -7.09
N THR A 4 -41.09 -18.73 -7.37
CA THR A 4 -41.78 -19.04 -8.64
C THR A 4 -41.56 -17.98 -9.72
N CYS A 5 -41.00 -16.83 -9.38
CA CYS A 5 -40.71 -15.77 -10.35
C CYS A 5 -39.24 -15.89 -10.82
N PRO A 6 -38.97 -16.04 -12.13
CA PRO A 6 -37.61 -16.17 -12.66
C PRO A 6 -36.67 -15.04 -12.23
N GLU A 7 -37.21 -13.83 -12.09
CA GLU A 7 -36.48 -12.63 -11.70
C GLU A 7 -36.03 -12.67 -10.24
N SER A 8 -36.87 -13.17 -9.32
CA SER A 8 -36.50 -13.28 -7.90
C SER A 8 -35.52 -14.43 -7.66
N LEU A 9 -35.61 -15.51 -8.44
CA LEU A 9 -34.60 -16.57 -8.46
C LEU A 9 -33.26 -16.03 -8.96
N PHE A 10 -33.22 -15.34 -10.11
CA PHE A 10 -31.99 -14.72 -10.62
C PHE A 10 -31.36 -13.76 -9.61
N ARG A 11 -32.17 -12.90 -8.99
CA ARG A 11 -31.70 -11.92 -7.99
C ARG A 11 -31.03 -12.59 -6.79
N VAL A 12 -31.65 -13.62 -6.23
CA VAL A 12 -31.13 -14.27 -5.01
C VAL A 12 -29.98 -15.21 -5.33
N THR A 13 -30.10 -16.01 -6.39
CA THR A 13 -29.14 -17.10 -6.66
C THR A 13 -27.91 -16.63 -7.42
N ILE A 14 -28.06 -15.66 -8.33
CA ILE A 14 -26.97 -15.17 -9.19
C ILE A 14 -26.51 -13.79 -8.73
N PHE A 15 -27.38 -12.79 -8.77
CA PHE A 15 -26.98 -11.40 -8.54
C PHE A 15 -26.40 -11.18 -7.12
N ASN A 16 -27.14 -11.51 -6.07
CA ASN A 16 -26.66 -11.36 -4.69
C ASN A 16 -25.41 -12.21 -4.45
N ARG A 17 -25.38 -13.45 -4.98
CA ARG A 17 -24.20 -14.31 -4.86
C ARG A 17 -22.96 -13.70 -5.50
N THR A 18 -23.11 -13.08 -6.68
CA THR A 18 -22.00 -12.37 -7.34
C THR A 18 -21.55 -11.14 -6.57
N LEU A 19 -22.48 -10.38 -5.97
CA LEU A 19 -22.15 -9.25 -5.10
C LEU A 19 -21.39 -9.69 -3.85
N ASP A 20 -21.83 -10.75 -3.18
CA ASP A 20 -21.13 -11.31 -2.01
C ASP A 20 -19.72 -11.76 -2.35
N ILE A 21 -19.55 -12.41 -3.51
CA ILE A 21 -18.23 -12.80 -4.00
C ILE A 21 -17.37 -11.56 -4.26
N LEU A 22 -17.89 -10.55 -4.95
CA LEU A 22 -17.17 -9.31 -5.23
C LEU A 22 -16.75 -8.60 -3.94
N ILE A 23 -17.66 -8.43 -2.99
CA ILE A 23 -17.39 -7.81 -1.69
C ILE A 23 -16.31 -8.59 -0.96
N ASN A 24 -16.43 -9.92 -0.90
CA ASN A 24 -15.43 -10.75 -0.21
C ASN A 24 -14.05 -10.68 -0.89
N GLN A 25 -13.98 -10.65 -2.22
CA GLN A 25 -12.72 -10.52 -2.94
C GLN A 25 -12.09 -9.13 -2.73
N ILE A 26 -12.89 -8.06 -2.75
CA ILE A 26 -12.43 -6.71 -2.47
C ILE A 26 -11.91 -6.63 -1.03
N SER A 27 -12.69 -7.07 -0.05
CA SER A 27 -12.30 -7.06 1.37
C SER A 27 -11.03 -7.88 1.60
N LYS A 28 -10.92 -9.08 1.01
CA LYS A 28 -9.73 -9.93 1.10
C LYS A 28 -8.50 -9.30 0.44
N ARG A 29 -8.70 -8.53 -0.63
CA ARG A 29 -7.59 -7.82 -1.29
C ARG A 29 -7.08 -6.66 -0.44
N PHE A 30 -7.99 -5.89 0.17
CA PHE A 30 -7.62 -4.73 0.98
C PHE A 30 -7.20 -5.07 2.42
N SER A 31 -7.45 -6.28 2.92
CA SER A 31 -7.01 -6.69 4.26
C SER A 31 -5.49 -6.67 4.40
N SER A 32 -4.75 -7.18 3.41
CA SER A 32 -3.29 -7.12 3.40
C SER A 32 -2.76 -5.68 3.34
N PHE A 33 -3.49 -4.80 2.65
CA PHE A 33 -3.16 -3.38 2.63
C PHE A 33 -3.39 -2.72 3.99
N HIS A 34 -4.45 -3.10 4.70
CA HIS A 34 -4.71 -2.60 6.05
C HIS A 34 -3.60 -3.00 7.03
N GLU A 35 -3.14 -4.26 7.00
CA GLU A 35 -1.98 -4.70 7.80
C GLU A 35 -0.73 -3.89 7.47
N LEU A 36 -0.55 -3.55 6.18
CA LEU A 36 0.56 -2.71 5.76
C LEU A 36 0.45 -1.30 6.34
N MET A 37 -0.72 -0.67 6.23
CA MET A 37 -1.04 0.63 6.82
C MET A 37 -0.71 0.68 8.32
N LEU A 38 -1.02 -0.39 9.07
CA LEU A 38 -0.72 -0.48 10.49
C LEU A 38 0.78 -0.35 10.79
N ASN A 39 1.65 -0.92 9.95
CA ASN A 39 3.10 -0.81 10.15
C ASN A 39 3.64 0.61 9.91
N PHE A 40 2.94 1.42 9.11
CA PHE A 40 3.34 2.79 8.78
C PHE A 40 2.56 3.85 9.59
N THR A 41 1.86 3.44 10.65
CA THR A 41 1.11 4.33 11.56
C THR A 41 1.97 5.45 12.12
N CYS A 42 3.26 5.19 12.38
CA CYS A 42 4.20 6.20 12.88
C CYS A 42 4.40 7.39 11.93
N LEU A 43 4.08 7.25 10.62
CA LEU A 43 4.19 8.32 9.63
C LEU A 43 2.90 9.15 9.50
N GLN A 44 1.79 8.72 10.11
CA GLN A 44 0.52 9.40 9.99
C GLN A 44 0.52 10.70 10.82
N PRO A 45 0.16 11.86 10.23
CA PRO A 45 0.13 13.14 10.95
C PRO A 45 -0.71 13.12 12.23
N SER A 46 -1.85 12.43 12.19
CA SER A 46 -2.72 12.24 13.36
C SER A 46 -1.99 11.54 14.50
N PHE A 47 -1.28 10.44 14.20
CA PHE A 47 -0.52 9.68 15.18
C PHE A 47 0.70 10.45 15.70
N LEU A 48 1.42 11.16 14.82
CA LEU A 48 2.52 12.05 15.20
C LEU A 48 2.09 13.17 16.14
N THR A 49 0.83 13.61 16.04
CA THR A 49 0.28 14.65 16.91
C THR A 49 -0.17 14.08 18.24
N SER A 50 -0.90 12.96 18.24
CA SER A 50 -1.53 12.40 19.45
C SER A 50 -0.66 11.45 20.28
N ALA A 51 0.28 10.73 19.67
CA ALA A 51 1.01 9.64 20.32
C ALA A 51 1.99 10.15 21.37
N THR A 52 2.27 9.34 22.40
CA THR A 52 3.39 9.57 23.32
C THR A 52 4.72 9.22 22.66
N ASP A 53 5.83 9.76 23.18
CA ASP A 53 7.16 9.48 22.61
C ASP A 53 7.52 7.98 22.69
N LEU A 54 7.05 7.28 23.72
CA LEU A 54 7.24 5.83 23.88
C LEU A 54 6.46 5.02 22.85
N GLU A 55 5.20 5.39 22.57
CA GLU A 55 4.38 4.73 21.56
C GLU A 55 4.96 4.95 20.16
N LEU A 56 5.40 6.18 19.87
CA LEU A 56 6.07 6.50 18.61
C LEU A 56 7.34 5.66 18.42
N LEU A 57 8.16 5.55 19.48
CA LEU A 57 9.38 4.75 19.46
C LEU A 57 9.08 3.28 19.16
N ASN A 58 8.04 2.72 19.78
CA ASN A 58 7.66 1.32 19.60
C ASN A 58 7.12 1.03 18.19
N GLU A 59 6.31 1.91 17.62
CA GLU A 59 5.85 1.74 16.23
C GLU A 59 6.99 1.95 15.22
N ALA A 60 7.87 2.91 15.47
CA ALA A 60 9.04 3.14 14.63
C ALA A 60 10.01 1.95 14.67
N THR A 61 10.24 1.31 15.83
CA THR A 61 11.09 0.11 15.91
C THR A 61 10.48 -1.08 15.20
N LYS A 62 9.15 -1.29 15.29
CA LYS A 62 8.44 -2.32 14.51
C LYS A 62 8.66 -2.11 13.01
N LEU A 63 8.57 -0.87 12.54
CA LEU A 63 8.80 -0.53 11.14
C LEU A 63 10.26 -0.81 10.73
N VAL A 64 11.24 -0.35 11.51
CA VAL A 64 12.67 -0.60 11.25
C VAL A 64 12.98 -2.09 11.21
N ASN A 65 12.41 -2.88 12.12
CA ASN A 65 12.63 -4.33 12.13
C ASN A 65 12.04 -5.03 10.90
N LYS A 66 10.97 -4.48 10.31
CA LYS A 66 10.34 -5.04 9.11
C LYS A 66 11.05 -4.64 7.82
N TYR A 67 11.68 -3.47 7.80
CA TYR A 67 12.39 -2.90 6.65
C TYR A 67 13.86 -2.61 7.02
N ASP A 68 14.53 -3.58 7.65
CA ASP A 68 15.89 -3.45 8.17
C ASP A 68 16.94 -3.16 7.07
N LYS A 69 16.64 -3.56 5.83
CA LYS A 69 17.46 -3.29 4.65
C LYS A 69 17.33 -1.86 4.11
N ASP A 70 16.16 -1.26 4.27
CA ASP A 70 15.84 0.06 3.67
C ASP A 70 15.94 1.20 4.70
N ILE A 71 15.75 0.90 5.99
CA ILE A 71 15.62 1.90 7.05
C ILE A 71 16.54 1.52 8.21
N SER A 72 17.44 2.44 8.56
CA SER A 72 18.36 2.29 9.69
C SER A 72 17.69 2.57 11.04
N LYS A 73 18.28 2.07 12.13
CA LYS A 73 17.85 2.32 13.51
C LYS A 73 17.86 3.81 13.90
N THR A 74 18.57 4.65 13.14
CA THR A 74 18.55 6.11 13.28
C THR A 74 17.19 6.73 12.97
N PHE A 75 16.33 6.02 12.23
CA PHE A 75 14.97 6.46 11.93
C PHE A 75 14.18 6.84 13.19
N THR A 76 14.32 6.06 14.27
CA THR A 76 13.55 6.24 15.51
C THR A 76 13.87 7.56 16.20
N SER A 77 15.12 8.04 16.16
CA SER A 77 15.48 9.35 16.68
C SER A 77 15.13 10.48 15.70
N LYS A 78 15.26 10.23 14.39
CA LYS A 78 14.92 11.21 13.35
C LYS A 78 13.43 11.50 13.28
N ILE A 79 12.56 10.51 13.48
CA ILE A 79 11.11 10.74 13.47
C ILE A 79 10.66 11.60 14.67
N LEU A 80 11.32 11.44 15.82
CA LEU A 80 11.12 12.30 16.98
C LEU A 80 11.58 13.74 16.70
N ALA A 81 12.72 13.89 16.04
CA ALA A 81 13.23 15.21 15.64
C ALA A 81 12.32 15.89 14.62
N VAL A 82 11.77 15.16 13.65
CA VAL A 82 10.78 15.67 12.68
C VAL A 82 9.51 16.11 13.40
N ARG A 83 9.02 15.32 14.36
CA ARG A 83 7.86 15.68 15.19
C ARG A 83 8.09 16.99 15.93
N SER A 84 9.25 17.16 16.58
CA SER A 84 9.53 18.36 17.38
C SER A 84 9.74 19.60 16.51
N THR A 85 10.46 19.47 15.40
CA THR A 85 10.75 20.60 14.49
C THR A 85 9.53 21.07 13.69
N LEU A 86 8.62 20.15 13.32
CA LEU A 86 7.50 20.45 12.43
C LEU A 86 6.13 20.34 13.12
N LYS A 87 6.07 20.29 14.45
CA LYS A 87 4.83 20.14 15.24
C LYS A 87 3.67 21.03 14.77
N ASN A 88 3.94 22.31 14.53
CA ASN A 88 2.93 23.28 14.10
C ASN A 88 2.45 23.08 12.66
N GLN A 89 3.30 22.52 11.80
CA GLN A 89 2.95 22.22 10.42
C GLN A 89 2.22 20.88 10.32
N ILE A 90 2.64 19.88 11.10
CA ILE A 90 2.04 18.53 11.15
C ILE A 90 0.59 18.60 11.67
N SER A 91 0.28 19.47 12.63
CA SER A 91 -1.07 19.62 13.17
C SER A 91 -2.11 20.11 12.16
N GLN A 92 -1.67 20.68 11.03
CA GLN A 92 -2.53 21.14 9.94
C GLN A 92 -2.69 20.10 8.81
N LEU A 93 -1.99 18.96 8.90
CA LEU A 93 -1.99 17.94 7.86
C LEU A 93 -3.02 16.86 8.15
N ASN A 94 -3.76 16.46 7.11
CA ASN A 94 -4.77 15.41 7.20
C ASN A 94 -4.30 14.08 6.60
N SER A 95 -3.23 14.09 5.80
CA SER A 95 -2.74 12.91 5.09
C SER A 95 -1.22 12.74 5.19
N THR A 96 -0.76 11.48 5.14
CA THR A 96 0.66 11.11 4.97
C THR A 96 1.25 11.67 3.67
N ARG A 97 0.43 11.83 2.63
CA ARG A 97 0.84 12.48 1.37
C ARG A 97 1.21 13.95 1.59
N ASP A 98 0.46 14.64 2.44
CA ASP A 98 0.71 16.06 2.71
C ASP A 98 1.99 16.22 3.53
N LEU A 99 2.29 15.26 4.41
CA LEU A 99 3.57 15.17 5.13
C LEU A 99 4.74 14.96 4.16
N ALA A 100 4.59 14.06 3.19
CA ALA A 100 5.58 13.87 2.13
C ALA A 100 5.76 15.13 1.28
N GLN A 101 4.68 15.81 0.90
CA GLN A 101 4.75 17.08 0.16
C GLN A 101 5.45 18.18 0.98
N LEU A 102 5.19 18.23 2.28
CA LEU A 102 5.79 19.21 3.17
C LEU A 102 7.30 19.00 3.34
N LEU A 103 7.72 17.76 3.55
CA LEU A 103 9.13 17.42 3.70
C LEU A 103 9.87 17.50 2.37
N MET A 104 9.31 16.93 1.29
CA MET A 104 10.04 16.76 0.03
C MET A 104 9.94 17.96 -0.91
N VAL A 105 8.81 18.69 -0.92
CA VAL A 105 8.59 19.80 -1.86
C VAL A 105 8.79 21.14 -1.18
N LYS A 106 8.17 21.36 -0.02
CA LYS A 106 8.24 22.67 0.66
C LYS A 106 9.56 22.88 1.40
N ASN A 107 10.11 21.83 1.99
CA ASN A 107 11.31 21.91 2.82
C ASN A 107 12.44 21.04 2.27
N HIS A 108 12.84 21.30 1.03
CA HIS A 108 13.86 20.49 0.34
C HIS A 108 15.24 20.48 1.04
N SER A 109 15.53 21.43 1.93
CA SER A 109 16.73 21.37 2.77
C SER A 109 16.62 20.31 3.90
N LEU A 110 15.40 20.04 4.38
CA LEU A 110 15.14 19.05 5.42
C LEU A 110 15.16 17.61 4.89
N THR A 111 14.93 17.38 3.60
CA THR A 111 15.06 16.03 3.01
C THR A 111 16.47 15.48 3.18
N ALA A 112 17.48 16.32 2.98
CA ALA A 112 18.89 15.97 3.19
C ALA A 112 19.20 15.69 4.67
N SER A 113 18.49 16.34 5.60
CA SER A 113 18.65 16.13 7.04
C SER A 113 17.97 14.84 7.53
N PHE A 114 16.85 14.46 6.90
CA PHE A 114 16.04 13.30 7.30
C PHE A 114 15.81 12.30 6.14
N PRO A 115 16.88 11.73 5.55
CA PRO A 115 16.76 10.83 4.41
C PRO A 115 15.97 9.57 4.76
N GLU A 116 16.13 8.99 5.96
CA GLU A 116 15.40 7.77 6.36
C GLU A 116 13.89 7.99 6.44
N VAL A 117 13.46 9.17 6.92
CA VAL A 117 12.03 9.52 7.00
C VAL A 117 11.46 9.69 5.60
N CYS A 118 12.23 10.29 4.69
CA CYS A 118 11.85 10.39 3.28
C CYS A 118 11.76 9.02 2.62
N THR A 119 12.71 8.12 2.86
CA THR A 119 12.67 6.74 2.35
C THR A 119 11.44 5.99 2.86
N ALA A 120 11.11 6.11 4.15
CA ALA A 120 9.92 5.48 4.72
C ALA A 120 8.62 6.01 4.09
N LEU A 121 8.53 7.33 3.82
CA LEU A 121 7.40 7.94 3.13
C LEU A 121 7.30 7.50 1.66
N LEU A 122 8.43 7.40 0.98
CA LEU A 122 8.48 6.90 -0.40
C LEU A 122 8.05 5.43 -0.47
N LEU A 123 8.52 4.58 0.44
CA LEU A 123 8.06 3.19 0.53
C LEU A 123 6.55 3.14 0.71
N PHE A 124 6.01 3.89 1.67
CA PHE A 124 4.58 3.95 1.90
C PHE A 124 3.77 4.37 0.67
N LEU A 125 4.22 5.39 -0.06
CA LEU A 125 3.53 5.90 -1.24
C LEU A 125 3.68 5.00 -2.48
N THR A 126 4.76 4.24 -2.57
CA THR A 126 5.06 3.39 -3.75
C THR A 126 4.45 2.00 -3.65
N ILE A 127 4.31 1.42 -2.45
CA ILE A 127 3.75 0.07 -2.27
C ILE A 127 2.35 -0.12 -2.89
N PRO A 128 1.36 0.77 -2.70
CA PRO A 128 0.05 0.60 -3.35
C PRO A 128 0.16 0.61 -4.89
N VAL A 129 1.05 1.44 -5.44
CA VAL A 129 1.26 1.58 -6.88
C VAL A 129 1.93 0.33 -7.47
N THR A 130 2.97 -0.18 -6.81
CA THR A 130 3.67 -1.38 -7.27
C THR A 130 2.79 -2.63 -7.18
N SER A 131 1.99 -2.75 -6.12
CA SER A 131 1.00 -3.83 -5.98
C SER A 131 -0.02 -3.81 -7.12
N ALA A 132 -0.62 -2.65 -7.43
CA ALA A 132 -1.57 -2.53 -8.53
C ALA A 132 -0.93 -2.85 -9.89
N SER A 133 0.31 -2.41 -10.13
CA SER A 133 1.06 -2.68 -11.35
C SER A 133 1.40 -4.18 -11.49
N ALA A 134 1.87 -4.81 -10.43
CA ALA A 134 2.16 -6.25 -10.40
C ALA A 134 0.91 -7.07 -10.71
N GLU A 135 -0.23 -6.73 -10.10
CA GLU A 135 -1.48 -7.42 -10.35
C GLU A 135 -2.00 -7.26 -11.78
N ARG A 136 -1.87 -6.06 -12.37
CA ARG A 136 -2.17 -5.82 -13.79
C ARG A 136 -1.29 -6.69 -14.69
N SER A 137 0.00 -6.75 -14.39
CA SER A 137 1.00 -7.54 -15.11
C SER A 137 0.69 -9.04 -15.05
N PHE A 138 0.37 -9.57 -13.87
CA PHE A 138 -0.03 -10.97 -13.70
C PHE A 138 -1.37 -11.29 -14.37
N SER A 139 -2.32 -10.35 -14.39
CA SER A 139 -3.58 -10.51 -15.11
C SER A 139 -3.33 -10.67 -16.62
N LYS A 140 -2.47 -9.82 -17.20
CA LYS A 140 -2.03 -9.94 -18.60
C LYS A 140 -1.34 -11.28 -18.86
N LEU A 141 -0.40 -11.67 -18.00
CA LEU A 141 0.30 -12.95 -18.11
C LEU A 141 -0.67 -14.15 -18.07
N LYS A 142 -1.70 -14.09 -17.21
CA LYS A 142 -2.72 -15.14 -17.13
C LYS A 142 -3.50 -15.27 -18.45
N ILE A 143 -3.83 -14.17 -19.11
CA ILE A 143 -4.49 -14.17 -20.43
C ILE A 143 -3.57 -14.78 -21.49
N ILE A 144 -2.31 -14.33 -21.54
CA ILE A 144 -1.29 -14.84 -22.49
C ILE A 144 -1.11 -16.36 -22.30
N LYS A 145 -0.92 -16.81 -21.06
CA LYS A 145 -0.80 -18.23 -20.72
C LYS A 145 -2.10 -18.99 -21.00
N GLY A 146 -3.27 -18.38 -20.83
CA GLY A 146 -4.55 -19.01 -21.17
C GLY A 146 -4.71 -19.25 -22.67
N TYR A 147 -4.40 -18.24 -23.48
CA TYR A 147 -4.56 -18.26 -24.94
C TYR A 147 -3.49 -19.11 -25.64
N LEU A 148 -2.23 -19.06 -25.20
CA LEU A 148 -1.10 -19.69 -25.89
C LEU A 148 -0.75 -21.11 -25.39
N ARG A 149 -1.38 -21.58 -24.30
CA ARG A 149 -1.07 -22.91 -23.72
C ARG A 149 -1.49 -24.09 -24.61
N SER A 150 -2.29 -23.87 -25.65
CA SER A 150 -2.54 -24.88 -26.69
C SER A 150 -1.42 -24.97 -27.74
N THR A 151 -0.44 -24.04 -27.79
CA THR A 151 0.45 -23.91 -28.97
C THR A 151 1.92 -23.50 -28.71
N MET A 152 2.40 -23.28 -27.47
CA MET A 152 3.73 -22.67 -27.25
C MET A 152 4.62 -23.28 -26.14
N MET A 153 5.95 -23.27 -26.38
CA MET A 153 7.03 -23.61 -25.45
C MET A 153 7.34 -22.46 -24.45
N GLN A 154 7.90 -22.80 -23.29
CA GLN A 154 8.12 -21.89 -22.14
C GLN A 154 8.97 -20.65 -22.48
N ASP A 155 9.99 -20.77 -23.34
CA ASP A 155 10.89 -19.66 -23.70
C ASP A 155 10.23 -18.59 -24.56
N ARG A 156 9.27 -18.97 -25.40
CA ARG A 156 8.49 -17.99 -26.18
C ARG A 156 7.46 -17.27 -25.30
N LEU A 157 6.94 -17.97 -24.29
CA LEU A 157 6.01 -17.40 -23.32
C LEU A 157 6.69 -16.34 -22.44
N SER A 158 7.91 -16.59 -21.96
CA SER A 158 8.66 -15.61 -21.17
C SER A 158 9.00 -14.36 -21.98
N GLY A 159 9.40 -14.52 -23.25
CA GLY A 159 9.64 -13.38 -24.15
C GLY A 159 8.40 -12.51 -24.38
N LEU A 160 7.24 -13.12 -24.66
CA LEU A 160 5.98 -12.38 -24.84
C LEU A 160 5.45 -11.76 -23.55
N ALA A 161 5.64 -12.44 -22.42
CA ALA A 161 5.30 -11.90 -21.10
C ALA A 161 6.09 -10.63 -20.82
N LEU A 162 7.41 -10.64 -21.09
CA LEU A 162 8.27 -9.47 -20.90
C LEU A 162 7.77 -8.28 -21.72
N ILE A 163 7.53 -8.48 -23.03
CA ILE A 163 7.01 -7.44 -23.94
C ILE A 163 5.63 -6.91 -23.53
N SER A 164 4.81 -7.74 -22.88
CA SER A 164 3.44 -7.35 -22.50
C SER A 164 3.32 -6.71 -21.11
N ILE A 165 4.39 -6.81 -20.31
CA ILE A 165 4.48 -6.25 -18.95
C ILE A 165 5.16 -4.87 -18.98
N GLU A 166 6.05 -4.63 -19.95
CA GLU A 166 6.58 -3.30 -20.31
C GLU A 166 5.49 -2.37 -20.87
#